data_AF-A0A924FZR3-F1
#
_entry.id   AF-A0A924FZR3-F1
#
_cell.length_a   1.000
_cell.length_b   1.000
_cell.length_c   1.000
_cell.angle_alpha   90.00
_cell.angle_beta   90.00
_cell.angle_gamma   90.00
#
_symmetry.space_group_name_H-M   'P 1'
#
loop_
_entity.id
_entity.type
_entity.pdbx_description
1 polymer ?
#
loop_
_entity_poly.entity_id
_entity_poly.type
_entity_poly.pdbx_seq_one_letter_code
_entity_poly.pdbx_strand_id
1 'polypeptide(L)'
;MADADLDVIIRQVAKQQNKTLLAAAKNRRDHYLALAAKATDAGKKERFKQLARHATEHGAFAAKRLLVSADNTADSYARSMRIAAEAPIPVKPATAKTPAPIAKKAAPAKKAAKKKKA
;
A
#
# COMPACT_ATOMS: atom_id res chain seq x y z
N MET A 1 -16.95 25.42 10.46
CA MET A 1 -16.61 23.98 10.49
C MET A 1 -15.44 23.84 9.56
N ALA A 2 -14.21 23.71 10.08
CA ALA A 2 -13.06 23.51 9.22
C ALA A 2 -13.30 22.20 8.45
N ASP A 3 -13.18 22.26 7.12
CA ASP A 3 -13.13 21.07 6.28
C ASP A 3 -12.19 20.06 6.94
N ALA A 4 -12.61 18.80 7.03
CA ALA A 4 -11.83 17.79 7.72
C ALA A 4 -10.40 17.78 7.15
N ASP A 5 -9.40 18.01 8.01
CA ASP A 5 -8.00 17.92 7.61
C ASP A 5 -7.73 16.56 6.96
N LEU A 6 -6.82 16.53 5.98
CA LEU A 6 -6.62 15.35 5.13
C LEU A 6 -6.24 14.09 5.94
N ASP A 7 -5.65 14.23 7.13
CA ASP A 7 -5.37 13.11 8.05
C ASP A 7 -6.65 12.45 8.60
N VAL A 8 -7.68 13.23 8.90
CA VAL A 8 -9.00 12.72 9.32
C VAL A 8 -9.66 11.95 8.17
N ILE A 9 -9.58 12.49 6.95
CA ILE A 9 -10.11 11.84 5.74
C ILE A 9 -9.40 10.51 5.50
N ILE A 10 -8.06 10.47 5.62
CA ILE A 10 -7.27 9.24 5.48
C ILE A 10 -7.76 8.14 6.44
N ARG A 11 -7.96 8.48 7.72
CA ARG A 11 -8.46 7.53 8.73
C ARG A 11 -9.89 7.09 8.43
N GLN A 12 -10.76 7.98 7.97
CA GLN A 12 -12.15 7.67 7.64
C GLN A 12 -12.27 6.73 6.44
N VAL A 13 -11.52 7.00 5.37
CA VAL A 13 -11.46 6.14 4.18
C VAL A 13 -10.95 4.75 4.55
N ALA A 14 -9.90 4.67 5.36
CA ALA A 14 -9.36 3.38 5.81
C ALA A 14 -10.37 2.58 6.63
N LYS A 15 -11.12 3.22 7.55
CA LYS A 15 -12.20 2.57 8.30
C LYS A 15 -13.30 2.05 7.39
N GLN A 16 -13.68 2.81 6.37
CA GLN A 16 -14.70 2.39 5.41
C GLN A 16 -14.22 1.18 4.58
N GLN A 17 -13.00 1.24 4.06
CA GLN A 17 -12.39 0.14 3.31
C GLN A 17 -12.17 -1.11 4.17
N ASN A 18 -11.83 -0.95 5.45
CA ASN A 18 -11.65 -2.06 6.38
C ASN A 18 -12.94 -2.87 6.53
N LYS A 19 -14.10 -2.21 6.65
CA LYS A 19 -15.42 -2.89 6.69
C LYS A 19 -15.64 -3.73 5.43
N THR A 20 -15.37 -3.15 4.26
CA THR A 20 -15.50 -3.85 2.98
C THR A 20 -14.55 -5.05 2.88
N LEU A 21 -13.31 -4.90 3.34
CA LEU A 21 -12.30 -5.96 3.33
C LEU A 21 -12.70 -7.12 4.25
N LEU A 22 -13.19 -6.83 5.45
CA LEU A 22 -13.70 -7.85 6.38
C LEU A 22 -14.95 -8.56 5.84
N ALA A 23 -15.86 -7.84 5.18
CA ALA A 23 -17.02 -8.44 4.53
C ALA A 23 -16.59 -9.38 3.38
N ALA A 24 -15.65 -8.96 2.55
CA ALA A 24 -15.10 -9.81 1.49
C ALA A 24 -14.38 -11.05 2.05
N ALA A 25 -13.65 -10.92 3.15
CA ALA A 25 -13.02 -12.04 3.83
C ALA A 25 -14.05 -13.06 4.37
N LYS A 26 -15.16 -12.58 4.96
CA LYS A 26 -16.28 -13.43 5.38
C LYS A 26 -16.92 -14.16 4.19
N ASN A 27 -17.21 -13.46 3.11
CA ASN A 27 -17.77 -14.07 1.91
C ASN A 27 -16.86 -15.17 1.34
N ARG A 28 -15.53 -14.95 1.34
CA ARG A 28 -14.57 -15.99 0.94
C ARG A 28 -14.56 -17.19 1.88
N ARG A 29 -14.61 -16.96 3.20
CA ARG A 29 -14.74 -18.04 4.19
C ARG A 29 -15.98 -18.87 3.92
N ASP A 30 -17.13 -18.22 3.75
CA ASP A 30 -18.41 -18.89 3.56
C ASP A 30 -18.46 -19.67 2.25
N HIS A 31 -17.83 -19.15 1.19
CA HIS A 31 -17.63 -19.88 -0.06
C HIS A 31 -16.84 -21.18 0.14
N TYR A 32 -15.72 -21.16 0.88
CA TYR A 32 -14.97 -22.39 1.15
C TYR A 32 -15.71 -23.36 2.06
N LEU A 33 -16.49 -22.87 3.02
CA LEU A 33 -17.35 -23.72 3.86
C LEU A 33 -18.46 -24.39 3.04
N ALA A 34 -19.06 -23.67 2.08
CA ALA A 34 -20.04 -24.23 1.15
C ALA A 34 -19.42 -25.32 0.25
N LEU A 35 -18.18 -25.13 -0.21
CA LEU A 35 -17.43 -26.16 -0.94
C LEU A 35 -17.12 -27.37 -0.06
N ALA A 36 -16.76 -27.16 1.21
CA ALA A 36 -16.54 -28.23 2.18
C ALA A 36 -17.82 -29.04 2.43
N ALA A 37 -18.98 -28.39 2.53
CA ALA A 37 -20.26 -29.05 2.72
C ALA A 37 -20.66 -29.94 1.53
N LYS A 38 -20.30 -29.54 0.31
CA LYS A 38 -20.58 -30.29 -0.94
C LYS A 38 -19.56 -31.38 -1.26
N ALA A 39 -18.37 -31.33 -0.65
CA ALA A 39 -17.32 -32.31 -0.91
C ALA A 39 -17.76 -33.69 -0.39
N THR A 40 -17.46 -34.74 -1.14
CA THR A 40 -17.68 -36.14 -0.73
C THR A 40 -16.43 -36.72 -0.06
N ASP A 41 -15.26 -36.39 -0.61
CA ASP A 41 -13.95 -36.82 -0.13
C ASP A 41 -13.51 -36.11 1.18
N ALA A 42 -13.01 -36.89 2.13
CA ALA A 42 -12.58 -36.39 3.44
C ALA A 42 -11.37 -35.45 3.35
N GLY A 43 -10.41 -35.72 2.46
CA GLY A 43 -9.25 -34.86 2.25
C GLY A 43 -9.63 -33.49 1.67
N LYS A 44 -10.53 -33.47 0.68
CA LYS A 44 -11.08 -32.23 0.10
C LYS A 44 -11.86 -31.42 1.13
N LYS A 45 -12.68 -32.08 1.97
CA LYS A 45 -13.39 -31.41 3.07
C LYS A 45 -12.43 -30.68 4.00
N GLU A 46 -11.38 -31.36 4.44
CA GLU A 46 -10.42 -30.77 5.37
C GLU A 46 -9.62 -29.62 4.73
N ARG A 47 -9.20 -29.79 3.47
CA ARG A 47 -8.53 -28.72 2.72
C ARG A 47 -9.41 -27.48 2.58
N PHE A 48 -10.70 -27.64 2.28
CA PHE A 48 -11.62 -26.49 2.19
C PHE A 48 -11.86 -25.82 3.55
N LYS A 49 -11.93 -26.58 4.64
CA LYS A 49 -11.97 -26.01 6.00
C LYS A 49 -10.71 -25.23 6.34
N GLN A 50 -9.53 -25.74 5.98
CA GLN A 50 -8.25 -25.03 6.14
C GLN A 50 -8.23 -23.73 5.33
N LEU A 51 -8.66 -23.77 4.07
CA LEU A 51 -8.79 -22.57 3.23
C LEU A 51 -9.76 -21.53 3.83
N ALA A 52 -10.87 -21.97 4.43
CA ALA A 52 -11.78 -21.08 5.14
C ALA A 52 -11.11 -20.40 6.35
N ARG A 53 -10.31 -21.14 7.13
CA ARG A 53 -9.52 -20.57 8.24
C ARG A 53 -8.52 -19.53 7.74
N HIS A 54 -7.71 -19.89 6.74
CA HIS A 54 -6.73 -18.99 6.14
C HIS A 54 -7.37 -17.72 5.55
N ALA A 55 -8.52 -17.83 4.89
CA ALA A 55 -9.25 -16.67 4.38
C ALA A 55 -9.64 -15.69 5.50
N THR A 56 -10.01 -16.22 6.66
CA THR A 56 -10.41 -15.42 7.83
C THR A 56 -9.19 -14.77 8.50
N GLU A 57 -8.12 -15.55 8.71
CA GLU A 57 -6.88 -15.08 9.35
C GLU A 57 -6.15 -14.04 8.51
N HIS A 58 -5.90 -14.34 7.23
CA HIS A 58 -5.25 -13.39 6.32
C HIS A 58 -6.11 -12.17 6.05
N GLY A 59 -7.45 -12.33 5.98
CA GLY A 59 -8.38 -11.21 5.85
C GLY A 59 -8.32 -10.27 7.06
N ALA A 60 -8.33 -10.82 8.28
CA ALA A 60 -8.21 -10.03 9.50
C ALA A 60 -6.84 -9.35 9.63
N PHE A 61 -5.75 -10.04 9.26
CA PHE A 61 -4.42 -9.47 9.25
C PHE A 61 -4.28 -8.32 8.24
N ALA A 62 -4.77 -8.52 7.01
CA ALA A 62 -4.78 -7.49 5.98
C ALA A 62 -5.60 -6.26 6.41
N ALA A 63 -6.77 -6.47 7.05
CA ALA A 63 -7.59 -5.41 7.59
C ALA A 63 -6.84 -4.59 8.67
N LYS A 64 -6.19 -5.27 9.61
CA LYS A 64 -5.37 -4.61 10.65
C LYS A 64 -4.21 -3.82 10.04
N ARG A 65 -3.51 -4.40 9.07
CA ARG A 65 -2.40 -3.75 8.38
C ARG A 65 -2.85 -2.50 7.62
N LEU A 66 -4.06 -2.51 7.03
CA LEU A 66 -4.63 -1.34 6.37
C LEU A 66 -4.81 -0.17 7.34
N LEU A 67 -5.35 -0.42 8.54
CA LEU A 67 -5.55 0.61 9.56
C LEU A 67 -4.22 1.19 10.04
N VAL A 68 -3.27 0.32 10.39
CA VAL A 68 -1.93 0.74 10.83
C VAL A 68 -1.23 1.58 9.75
N SER A 69 -1.33 1.16 8.48
CA SER A 69 -0.77 1.92 7.38
C SER A 69 -1.43 3.29 7.25
N ALA A 70 -2.75 3.37 7.40
CA ALA A 70 -3.48 4.62 7.30
C ALA A 70 -3.14 5.57 8.44
N ASP A 71 -3.01 5.08 9.68
CA ASP A 71 -2.60 5.89 10.82
C ASP A 71 -1.18 6.45 10.61
N ASN A 72 -0.24 5.61 10.14
CA ASN A 72 1.12 6.07 9.80
C ASN A 72 1.12 7.13 8.69
N THR A 73 0.26 6.99 7.68
CA THR A 73 0.11 7.98 6.61
C THR A 73 -0.47 9.28 7.14
N ALA A 74 -1.54 9.22 7.94
CA ALA A 74 -2.17 10.37 8.58
C ALA A 74 -1.18 11.14 9.47
N ASP A 75 -0.43 10.43 10.31
CA ASP A 75 0.56 11.05 11.21
C ASP A 75 1.74 11.65 10.44
N SER A 76 2.18 11.00 9.36
CA SER A 76 3.26 11.53 8.51
C SER A 76 2.82 12.79 7.77
N TYR A 77 1.58 12.83 7.29
CA TYR A 77 0.99 14.03 6.69
C TYR A 77 0.89 15.17 7.72
N ALA A 78 0.27 14.92 8.88
CA ALA A 78 0.13 15.92 9.93
C ALA A 78 1.48 16.47 10.40
N ARG A 79 2.51 15.62 10.53
CA ARG A 79 3.88 16.07 10.83
C ARG A 79 4.46 16.94 9.72
N SER A 80 4.34 16.53 8.46
CA SER A 80 4.85 17.32 7.32
C SER A 80 4.19 18.70 7.23
N MET A 81 2.89 18.80 7.54
CA MET A 81 2.17 20.07 7.58
C MET A 81 2.59 20.95 8.76
N ARG A 82 2.87 20.38 9.94
CA ARG A 82 3.45 21.14 11.06
C ARG A 82 4.83 21.70 10.71
N ILE A 83 5.71 20.86 10.14
CA ILE A 83 7.03 21.30 9.69
C ILE A 83 6.91 22.40 8.62
N ALA A 84 5.98 22.27 7.67
CA ALA A 84 5.76 23.27 6.64
C ALA A 84 5.18 24.59 7.21
N ALA A 85 4.34 24.52 8.24
CA ALA A 85 3.79 25.69 8.93
C ALA A 85 4.83 26.40 9.81
N GLU A 86 5.75 25.65 10.40
CA GLU A 86 6.87 26.17 11.20
C GLU A 86 8.05 26.63 10.32
N ALA A 87 8.13 26.17 9.07
CA ALA A 87 9.15 26.58 8.13
C ALA A 87 9.03 28.10 7.87
N PRO A 88 10.11 28.88 8.02
CA PRO A 88 10.06 30.29 7.70
C PRO A 88 9.68 30.45 6.22
N ILE A 89 8.64 31.25 5.96
CA ILE A 89 8.25 31.62 4.61
C ILE A 89 9.51 32.19 3.96
N PRO A 90 10.02 31.62 2.85
CA PRO A 90 11.18 32.19 2.19
C PRO A 90 10.78 33.57 1.67
N VAL A 91 11.16 34.61 2.41
CA VAL A 91 11.21 35.98 1.92
C VAL A 91 12.20 35.94 0.78
N LYS A 92 11.66 35.94 -0.44
CA LYS A 92 12.38 35.89 -1.71
C LYS A 92 13.55 36.89 -1.66
N PRO A 93 14.83 36.48 -1.58
CA PRO A 93 15.88 37.39 -1.95
C PRO A 93 15.75 37.60 -3.46
N ALA A 94 15.65 38.86 -3.86
CA ALA A 94 15.85 39.22 -5.25
C ALA A 94 17.16 38.58 -5.73
N THR A 95 17.06 37.86 -6.85
CA THR A 95 18.16 37.44 -7.73
C THR A 95 19.34 36.66 -7.11
N ALA A 96 19.35 35.34 -7.31
CA ALA A 96 20.60 34.62 -7.61
C ALA A 96 20.34 33.26 -8.30
N LYS A 97 20.58 33.26 -9.62
CA LYS A 97 21.18 32.18 -10.45
C LYS A 97 20.43 30.84 -10.57
N THR A 98 19.74 30.74 -11.70
CA THR A 98 19.62 29.57 -12.60
C THR A 98 20.42 28.33 -12.21
N PRO A 99 19.77 27.16 -11.99
CA PRO A 99 20.49 25.89 -12.02
C PRO A 99 20.88 25.56 -13.47
N ALA A 100 22.19 25.48 -13.71
CA ALA A 100 22.76 25.01 -14.96
C ALA A 100 22.27 23.57 -15.28
N PRO A 101 22.07 23.23 -16.56
CA PRO A 101 21.47 21.96 -16.96
C PRO A 101 22.40 20.79 -16.60
N ILE A 102 21.85 19.79 -15.90
CA ILE A 102 22.51 18.51 -15.62
C ILE A 102 22.83 17.87 -16.97
N ALA A 103 24.11 17.95 -17.35
CA ALA A 103 24.64 17.29 -18.51
C ALA A 103 24.47 15.77 -18.36
N LYS A 104 23.77 15.21 -19.35
CA LYS A 104 23.66 13.79 -19.66
C LYS A 104 25.03 13.09 -19.54
N LYS A 105 25.20 12.19 -18.58
CA LYS A 105 26.11 11.05 -18.73
C LYS A 105 25.28 9.83 -19.07
N ALA A 106 25.08 9.66 -20.38
CA ALA A 106 24.59 8.42 -20.96
C ALA A 106 25.76 7.45 -21.17
N ALA A 107 25.40 6.16 -21.06
CA ALA A 107 26.07 4.95 -21.58
C ALA A 107 27.08 4.21 -20.70
N PRO A 108 26.67 3.06 -20.13
CA PRO A 108 27.50 1.86 -20.06
C PRO A 108 27.19 1.00 -21.30
N ALA A 109 28.02 1.05 -22.34
CA ALA A 109 27.93 0.10 -23.45
C ALA A 109 29.24 0.05 -24.26
N LYS A 110 30.07 -0.96 -24.02
CA LYS A 110 30.83 -1.72 -25.03
C LYS A 110 31.79 -2.71 -24.36
N LYS A 111 31.42 -3.99 -24.39
CA LYS A 111 32.31 -5.10 -24.79
C LYS A 111 31.42 -6.28 -25.18
N ALA A 112 30.80 -6.14 -26.34
CA ALA A 112 30.31 -7.27 -27.10
C ALA A 112 31.52 -8.04 -27.64
N ALA A 113 31.61 -9.31 -27.26
CA ALA A 113 32.50 -10.28 -27.86
C ALA A 113 32.26 -10.35 -29.38
N LYS A 114 33.33 -10.22 -30.17
CA LYS A 114 33.35 -10.57 -31.59
C LYS A 114 34.39 -11.69 -31.78
N LYS A 115 33.90 -12.87 -32.16
CA LYS A 115 34.68 -13.99 -32.72
C LYS A 115 35.47 -13.56 -33.97
N LYS A 116 36.69 -14.09 -34.13
CA LYS A 116 37.27 -14.70 -35.36
C LYS A 116 38.67 -15.24 -34.99
N LYS A 117 38.92 -16.55 -35.07
CA LYS A 117 39.48 -17.28 -36.23
C LYS A 117 40.72 -16.60 -36.82
N ALA A 118 41.88 -17.14 -36.48
CA ALA A 118 43.01 -17.46 -37.36
C ALA A 118 43.75 -18.63 -36.70
#